data_AF-A0A7S4SZ72-F1
#
_entry.id   AF-A0A7S4SZ72-F1
#
_cell.length_a   1.000
_cell.length_b   1.000
_cell.length_c   1.000
_cell.angle_alpha   90.00
_cell.angle_beta   90.00
_cell.angle_gamma   90.00
#
_symmetry.space_group_name_H-M   'P 1'
#
loop_
_entity.id
_entity.type
_entity.pdbx_description
1 polymer ?
#
loop_
_entity_poly.entity_id
_entity_poly.type
_entity_poly.pdbx_seq_one_letter_code
_entity_poly.pdbx_strand_id
1 'polypeptide(L)'
;MVQSSCRSPMFLLLLQLAALVSPLLAQEQAHEFEDASLEPLPPADDECRAGAAEGGRPACALSALQRRGQKILGDPLVRAADGEEGKSEEADDEEELSLAEESAEESLQAHRRRRRHSRRRRSKPIVKGISYGPMPCKDGNCEALMDDFMCEAAKPMWGPRGRADLNTMSLMGANTVRLYGNSPAADHSSFLDEAHAQKLKVVVGMSDYPYTQMKDNCMRNGYDCYELVKAVYTMNLLKGFVVDEAVTPDKSYHPALSTVIV
;
A
#
# COMPACT_ATOMS: atom_id res chain seq x y z
N MET A 1 54.73 43.04 3.50
CA MET A 1 53.93 42.59 2.34
C MET A 1 52.47 42.71 2.71
N VAL A 2 51.80 43.76 2.22
CA VAL A 2 50.40 44.10 2.54
C VAL A 2 49.58 43.79 1.29
N GLN A 3 48.71 42.78 1.35
CA GLN A 3 47.77 42.46 0.28
C GLN A 3 46.47 43.20 0.53
N SER A 4 46.26 44.29 -0.22
CA SER A 4 45.01 45.02 -0.28
C SER A 4 43.99 44.23 -1.11
N SER A 5 42.87 43.87 -0.48
CA SER A 5 41.77 43.13 -1.09
C SER A 5 40.76 44.11 -1.70
N CYS A 6 40.74 44.21 -3.03
CA CYS A 6 39.72 44.95 -3.78
C CYS A 6 38.41 44.15 -3.77
N ARG A 7 37.50 44.44 -2.84
CA ARG A 7 36.11 43.99 -2.92
C ARG A 7 35.31 45.00 -3.74
N SER A 8 34.86 44.55 -4.91
CA SER A 8 34.03 45.33 -5.83
C SER A 8 32.67 45.68 -5.19
N PRO A 9 32.23 46.95 -5.20
CA PRO A 9 30.98 47.39 -4.59
C PRO A 9 29.71 46.84 -5.29
N MET A 10 29.84 46.24 -6.49
CA MET A 10 28.69 45.65 -7.19
C MET A 10 28.09 44.42 -6.51
N PHE A 11 28.88 43.67 -5.72
CA PHE A 11 28.36 42.43 -5.10
C PHE A 11 27.38 42.70 -3.96
N LEU A 12 27.50 43.83 -3.28
CA LEU A 12 26.58 44.24 -2.21
C LEU A 12 25.23 44.71 -2.77
N LEU A 13 25.20 45.31 -3.96
CA LEU A 13 23.97 45.77 -4.60
C LEU A 13 23.10 44.61 -5.10
N LEU A 14 23.72 43.56 -5.63
CA LEU A 14 23.02 42.35 -6.09
C LEU A 14 22.40 41.55 -4.93
N LEU A 15 23.07 41.49 -3.77
CA LEU A 15 22.52 40.83 -2.58
C LEU A 15 21.34 41.59 -1.96
N GLN A 16 21.35 42.93 -2.00
CA GLN A 16 20.22 43.73 -1.51
C GLN A 16 18.99 43.65 -2.43
N LEU A 17 19.18 43.54 -3.75
CA LEU A 17 18.06 43.35 -4.69
C LEU A 17 17.41 41.96 -4.56
N ALA A 18 18.19 40.90 -4.30
CA ALA A 18 17.64 39.55 -4.10
C ALA A 18 16.74 39.43 -2.84
N ALA A 19 17.02 40.20 -1.79
CA ALA A 19 16.22 40.22 -0.56
C ALA A 19 14.86 40.93 -0.72
N LEU A 20 14.72 41.84 -1.69
CA LEU A 20 13.47 42.58 -1.93
C LEU A 20 12.52 41.90 -2.92
N VAL A 21 13.04 41.05 -3.81
CA VAL A 21 12.21 40.33 -4.81
C VAL A 21 11.61 39.03 -4.23
N SER A 22 12.23 38.43 -3.23
CA SER A 22 11.78 37.16 -2.64
C SER A 22 10.37 37.18 -2.02
N PRO A 23 9.90 38.23 -1.32
CA PRO A 23 8.53 38.24 -0.79
C PRO A 23 7.45 38.58 -1.82
N LEU A 24 7.77 39.26 -2.94
CA LEU A 24 6.76 39.56 -3.96
C LEU A 24 6.39 38.33 -4.82
N LEU A 25 7.36 37.47 -5.12
CA LEU A 25 7.09 36.23 -5.87
C LEU A 25 6.37 35.16 -5.04
N ALA A 26 6.47 35.24 -3.70
CA ALA A 26 5.72 34.36 -2.79
C ALA A 26 4.24 34.75 -2.66
N GLN A 27 3.88 36.00 -3.01
CA GLN A 27 2.50 36.48 -2.87
C GLN A 27 1.66 36.23 -4.13
N GLU A 28 2.28 36.08 -5.31
CA GLU A 28 1.55 35.80 -6.56
C GLU A 28 1.16 34.32 -6.71
N GLN A 29 1.87 33.37 -6.08
CA GLN A 29 1.50 31.95 -6.08
C GLN A 29 0.47 31.56 -5.01
N ALA A 30 0.18 32.45 -4.05
CA ALA A 30 -0.87 32.21 -3.05
C ALA A 30 -2.27 32.62 -3.54
N HIS A 31 -2.37 33.47 -4.57
CA HIS A 31 -3.64 34.05 -5.00
C HIS A 31 -4.35 33.24 -6.12
N GLU A 32 -3.66 32.30 -6.77
CA GLU A 32 -4.28 31.43 -7.79
C GLU A 32 -4.85 30.12 -7.22
N PHE A 33 -4.70 29.87 -5.91
CA PHE A 33 -5.29 28.69 -5.25
C PHE A 33 -6.44 29.03 -4.29
N GLU A 34 -6.76 30.30 -4.07
CA GLU A 34 -7.89 30.72 -3.22
C GLU A 34 -9.21 30.92 -3.97
N ASP A 35 -9.23 30.90 -5.31
CA ASP A 35 -10.47 31.10 -6.08
C ASP A 35 -11.14 29.81 -6.57
N ALA A 36 -10.57 28.64 -6.24
CA ALA A 36 -11.35 27.42 -6.11
C ALA A 36 -12.03 27.43 -4.74
N SER A 37 -12.95 28.37 -4.57
CA SER A 37 -13.98 28.32 -3.53
C SER A 37 -14.88 27.10 -3.82
N LEU A 38 -14.33 25.91 -3.54
CA LEU A 38 -15.12 24.80 -3.07
C LEU A 38 -15.90 25.37 -1.90
N GLU A 39 -17.18 25.69 -2.14
CA GLU A 39 -18.09 25.98 -1.04
C GLU A 39 -17.84 24.92 0.03
N PRO A 40 -17.67 25.32 1.31
CA PRO A 40 -17.49 24.35 2.38
C PRO A 40 -18.61 23.33 2.20
N LEU A 41 -18.24 22.09 1.90
CA LEU A 41 -19.21 20.99 1.88
C LEU A 41 -19.99 21.15 3.18
N PRO A 42 -21.35 21.13 3.13
CA PRO A 42 -22.14 21.26 4.34
C PRO A 42 -21.52 20.33 5.39
N PRO A 43 -21.34 20.81 6.63
CA PRO A 43 -20.74 19.97 7.67
C PRO A 43 -21.45 18.63 7.61
N ALA A 44 -20.70 17.54 7.44
CA ALA A 44 -21.28 16.21 7.41
C ALA A 44 -22.14 16.11 8.68
N ASP A 45 -23.46 16.14 8.50
CA ASP A 45 -24.38 16.29 9.60
C ASP A 45 -24.06 15.16 10.59
N ASP A 46 -23.98 15.50 11.88
CA ASP A 46 -23.71 14.59 13.01
C ASP A 46 -24.80 13.48 13.17
N GLU A 47 -25.53 13.13 12.09
CA GLU A 47 -26.60 12.14 12.01
C GLU A 47 -26.14 10.68 12.01
N CYS A 48 -24.89 10.40 12.39
CA CYS A 48 -24.47 9.04 12.77
C CYS A 48 -24.46 8.83 14.30
N ARG A 49 -25.17 9.66 15.06
CA ARG A 49 -25.21 9.60 16.53
C ARG A 49 -26.62 9.50 17.11
N ALA A 50 -27.34 8.40 16.88
CA ALA A 50 -28.27 7.84 17.88
C ALA A 50 -28.98 6.58 17.36
N GLY A 51 -28.66 5.43 17.95
CA GLY A 51 -29.40 4.18 17.75
C GLY A 51 -28.88 3.01 18.58
N ALA A 52 -28.40 3.26 19.81
CA ALA A 52 -27.98 2.21 20.74
C ALA A 52 -28.44 2.53 22.17
N ALA A 53 -29.73 2.29 22.41
CA ALA A 53 -30.39 2.22 23.71
C ALA A 53 -31.42 1.07 23.56
N GLU A 54 -31.53 0.03 24.37
CA GLU A 54 -30.95 -0.40 25.63
C GLU A 54 -31.01 -1.95 25.67
N GLY A 55 -30.08 -2.58 26.39
CA GLY A 55 -30.34 -3.89 27.00
C GLY A 55 -29.70 -5.11 26.33
N GLY A 56 -28.64 -5.63 26.96
CA GLY A 56 -28.24 -7.04 26.81
C GLY A 56 -26.75 -7.26 26.65
N ARG A 57 -26.03 -7.49 27.76
CA ARG A 57 -24.73 -8.19 27.74
C ARG A 57 -24.95 -9.65 27.33
N PRO A 58 -23.99 -10.27 26.64
CA PRO A 58 -23.26 -11.29 27.39
C PRO A 58 -21.75 -11.26 27.16
N ALA A 59 -21.05 -11.66 28.22
CA ALA A 59 -19.64 -11.99 28.23
C ALA A 59 -19.38 -13.25 27.40
N CYS A 60 -18.39 -13.21 26.52
CA CYS A 60 -17.74 -14.41 25.99
C CYS A 60 -16.28 -14.42 26.42
N ALA A 61 -16.04 -15.13 27.51
CA ALA A 61 -14.77 -15.77 27.77
C ALA A 61 -14.59 -16.89 26.74
N LEU A 62 -13.46 -16.90 26.02
CA LEU A 62 -13.04 -18.08 25.26
C LEU A 62 -11.57 -18.35 25.55
N SER A 63 -11.41 -19.50 26.18
CA SER A 63 -10.24 -20.14 26.72
C SER A 63 -9.36 -20.76 25.65
N ALA A 64 -8.07 -20.77 25.98
CA ALA A 64 -7.03 -21.71 25.61
C ALA A 64 -7.47 -23.06 24.98
N LEU A 65 -6.94 -23.33 23.79
CA LEU A 65 -6.65 -24.65 23.18
C LEU A 65 -5.60 -24.35 22.08
N GLN A 66 -4.56 -25.13 21.78
CA GLN A 66 -4.07 -26.42 22.22
C GLN A 66 -2.68 -26.53 21.56
N ARG A 67 -1.66 -26.93 22.33
CA ARG A 67 -0.35 -27.36 21.79
C ARG A 67 -0.48 -28.78 21.22
N ARG A 68 0.16 -29.05 20.07
CA ARG A 68 0.69 -30.33 19.53
C ARG A 68 0.91 -30.08 18.04
N GLY A 69 2.06 -30.24 17.38
CA GLY A 69 3.24 -31.04 17.65
C GLY A 69 3.37 -32.05 16.51
N GLN A 70 4.39 -31.95 15.64
CA GLN A 70 5.08 -33.10 15.05
C GLN A 70 6.31 -32.70 14.21
N LYS A 71 7.47 -33.13 14.73
CA LYS A 71 8.72 -33.39 14.01
C LYS A 71 8.50 -34.59 13.08
N ILE A 72 9.00 -34.52 11.84
CA ILE A 72 9.48 -35.71 11.12
C ILE A 72 10.80 -35.34 10.43
N LEU A 73 11.87 -35.98 10.89
CA LEU A 73 13.19 -36.07 10.25
C LEU A 73 13.10 -37.03 9.06
N GLY A 74 13.91 -36.78 8.03
CA GLY A 74 14.24 -37.76 7.00
C GLY A 74 15.48 -37.32 6.23
N ASP A 75 16.64 -37.87 6.60
CA ASP A 75 17.90 -37.74 5.86
C ASP A 75 17.93 -38.72 4.68
N PRO A 76 18.48 -38.35 3.50
CA PRO A 76 18.76 -39.31 2.45
C PRO A 76 20.18 -39.88 2.54
N LEU A 77 20.21 -41.22 2.42
CA LEU A 77 21.34 -42.13 2.29
C LEU A 77 22.40 -41.68 1.26
N VAL A 78 23.66 -41.64 1.68
CA VAL A 78 24.84 -41.57 0.82
C VAL A 78 25.15 -42.99 0.32
N ARG A 79 25.28 -43.17 -0.99
CA ARG A 79 25.65 -44.43 -1.63
C ARG A 79 27.05 -44.28 -2.22
N ALA A 80 28.00 -45.04 -1.67
CA ALA A 80 29.34 -45.23 -2.21
C ALA A 80 29.26 -46.10 -3.47
N ALA A 81 30.02 -45.74 -4.50
CA ALA A 81 30.27 -46.58 -5.66
C ALA A 81 31.78 -46.72 -5.83
N ASP A 82 32.19 -47.98 -5.92
CA ASP A 82 33.54 -48.48 -6.02
C ASP A 82 34.13 -48.22 -7.42
N GLY A 83 35.46 -48.11 -7.45
CA GLY A 83 36.22 -47.81 -8.66
C GLY A 83 36.62 -49.03 -9.49
N GLU A 84 36.98 -48.76 -10.73
CA GLU A 84 37.77 -49.66 -11.59
C GLU A 84 38.96 -48.87 -12.16
N GLU A 85 40.17 -49.40 -11.95
CA GLU A 85 41.43 -48.91 -12.50
C GLU A 85 41.62 -49.43 -13.93
N GLY A 86 41.65 -48.51 -14.90
CA GLY A 86 41.99 -48.75 -16.30
C GLY A 86 43.31 -48.09 -16.67
N LYS A 87 44.16 -48.84 -17.37
CA LYS A 87 45.58 -48.57 -17.66
C LYS A 87 45.74 -47.62 -18.86
N SER A 88 46.75 -46.77 -18.75
CA SER A 88 47.18 -45.65 -19.60
C SER A 88 47.66 -46.01 -21.02
N GLU A 89 47.22 -45.23 -22.01
CA GLU A 89 47.96 -44.90 -23.23
C GLU A 89 48.21 -43.38 -23.18
N GLU A 90 49.45 -42.99 -22.89
CA GLU A 90 49.95 -41.61 -22.94
C GLU A 90 50.55 -41.37 -24.33
N ALA A 91 49.91 -40.51 -25.12
CA ALA A 91 50.56 -39.61 -26.08
C ALA A 91 49.46 -38.89 -26.88
N ASP A 92 49.45 -37.56 -26.77
CA ASP A 92 48.63 -36.55 -27.48
C ASP A 92 47.56 -35.81 -26.64
N ASP A 93 47.58 -35.93 -25.29
CA ASP A 93 46.51 -35.46 -24.39
C ASP A 93 46.53 -33.97 -23.99
N GLU A 94 47.57 -33.20 -24.30
CA GLU A 94 47.72 -31.83 -23.78
C GLU A 94 46.78 -30.81 -24.46
N GLU A 95 46.41 -31.03 -25.74
CA GLU A 95 45.47 -30.15 -26.44
C GLU A 95 44.01 -30.46 -26.07
N GLU A 96 43.70 -31.74 -25.82
CA GLU A 96 42.36 -32.20 -25.42
C GLU A 96 41.97 -31.72 -24.02
N LEU A 97 42.94 -31.63 -23.08
CA LEU A 97 42.70 -31.13 -21.72
C LEU A 97 42.21 -29.67 -21.70
N SER A 98 42.74 -28.81 -22.58
CA SER A 98 42.39 -27.39 -22.61
C SER A 98 40.95 -27.13 -23.05
N LEU A 99 40.45 -27.92 -24.02
CA LEU A 99 39.06 -27.84 -24.51
C LEU A 99 38.07 -28.36 -23.46
N ALA A 100 38.47 -29.33 -22.64
CA ALA A 100 37.63 -29.88 -21.58
C ALA A 100 37.44 -28.87 -20.43
N GLU A 101 38.47 -28.09 -20.08
CA GLU A 101 38.39 -27.06 -19.03
C GLU A 101 37.46 -25.91 -19.44
N GLU A 102 37.55 -25.41 -20.68
CA GLU A 102 36.70 -24.30 -21.16
C GLU A 102 35.21 -24.69 -21.20
N SER A 103 34.91 -25.92 -21.63
CA SER A 103 33.55 -26.48 -21.64
C SER A 103 32.96 -26.64 -20.22
N ALA A 104 33.81 -27.04 -19.25
CA ALA A 104 33.41 -27.16 -17.86
C ALA A 104 33.10 -25.80 -17.24
N GLU A 105 33.89 -24.76 -17.54
CA GLU A 105 33.65 -23.40 -17.05
C GLU A 105 32.36 -22.80 -17.63
N GLU A 106 32.10 -22.97 -18.93
CA GLU A 106 30.87 -22.48 -19.56
C GLU A 106 29.63 -23.16 -18.96
N SER A 107 29.70 -24.47 -18.74
CA SER A 107 28.65 -25.25 -18.07
C SER A 107 28.40 -24.78 -16.64
N LEU A 108 29.47 -24.47 -15.89
CA LEU A 108 29.37 -23.95 -14.52
C LEU A 108 28.78 -22.53 -14.50
N GLN A 109 29.17 -21.67 -15.44
CA GLN A 109 28.61 -20.33 -15.61
C GLN A 109 27.13 -20.38 -16.00
N ALA A 110 26.74 -21.27 -16.92
CA ALA A 110 25.34 -21.51 -17.29
C ALA A 110 24.53 -22.01 -16.09
N HIS A 111 25.09 -22.92 -15.28
CA HIS A 111 24.43 -23.39 -14.06
C HIS A 111 24.28 -22.29 -12.99
N ARG A 112 25.30 -21.43 -12.82
CA ARG A 112 25.23 -20.24 -11.96
C ARG A 112 24.17 -19.24 -12.44
N ARG A 113 24.06 -19.00 -13.75
CA ARG A 113 23.01 -18.14 -14.35
C ARG A 113 21.61 -18.72 -14.11
N ARG A 114 21.41 -20.03 -14.31
CA ARG A 114 20.14 -20.73 -14.03
C ARG A 114 19.75 -20.68 -12.56
N ARG A 115 20.70 -20.87 -11.63
CA ARG A 115 20.44 -20.76 -10.18
C ARG A 115 20.08 -19.34 -9.74
N ARG A 116 20.70 -18.31 -10.34
CA ARG A 116 20.32 -16.91 -10.11
C ARG A 116 18.91 -16.60 -10.62
N HIS A 117 18.48 -17.18 -11.73
CA HIS A 117 17.11 -17.04 -12.24
C HIS A 117 16.08 -17.80 -11.39
N SER A 118 16.41 -19.01 -10.97
CA SER A 118 15.56 -19.85 -10.11
C SER A 118 15.31 -19.22 -8.74
N ARG A 119 16.34 -18.67 -8.08
CA ARG A 119 16.19 -18.01 -6.77
C ARG A 119 15.41 -16.69 -6.81
N ARG A 120 15.25 -16.08 -7.99
CA ARG A 120 14.61 -14.77 -8.12
C ARG A 120 13.11 -14.83 -8.45
N ARG A 121 12.57 -16.03 -8.70
CA ARG A 121 11.13 -16.26 -8.62
C ARG A 121 10.75 -16.54 -7.17
N ARG A 122 10.83 -15.53 -6.31
CA ARG A 122 9.95 -15.51 -5.13
C ARG A 122 8.53 -15.61 -5.69
N SER A 123 7.86 -16.73 -5.43
CA SER A 123 6.45 -16.87 -5.81
C SER A 123 5.73 -15.68 -5.21
N LYS A 124 5.08 -14.88 -6.07
CA LYS A 124 4.23 -13.79 -5.58
C LYS A 124 3.20 -14.45 -4.64
N PRO A 125 2.96 -13.88 -3.44
CA PRO A 125 1.96 -14.46 -2.54
C PRO A 125 0.62 -14.53 -3.27
N ILE A 126 -0.06 -15.68 -3.15
CA ILE A 126 -1.39 -15.88 -3.75
C ILE A 126 -2.37 -14.96 -3.01
N VAL A 127 -3.06 -14.10 -3.75
CA VAL A 127 -4.11 -13.23 -3.22
C VAL A 127 -5.36 -14.07 -2.93
N LYS A 128 -5.83 -14.00 -1.69
CA LYS A 128 -7.08 -14.59 -1.20
C LYS A 128 -7.96 -13.45 -0.72
N GLY A 129 -8.65 -12.85 -1.67
CA GLY A 129 -9.43 -11.63 -1.49
C GLY A 129 -10.89 -11.89 -1.10
N ILE A 130 -11.44 -11.03 -0.24
CA ILE A 130 -12.89 -10.90 -0.02
C ILE A 130 -13.33 -9.49 -0.43
N SER A 131 -14.36 -9.40 -1.24
CA SER A 131 -15.05 -8.12 -1.51
C SER A 131 -15.91 -7.73 -0.32
N TYR A 132 -15.78 -6.50 0.16
CA TYR A 132 -16.48 -5.99 1.34
C TYR A 132 -17.29 -4.74 1.00
N GLY A 133 -18.58 -4.84 1.26
CA GLY A 133 -19.59 -3.81 1.05
C GLY A 133 -20.85 -4.27 1.78
N PRO A 134 -20.88 -4.20 3.11
CA PRO A 134 -22.02 -4.70 3.88
C PRO A 134 -23.25 -3.86 3.53
N MET A 135 -24.29 -4.48 3.00
CA MET A 135 -25.59 -3.85 2.82
C MET A 135 -26.46 -4.27 4.01
N PRO A 136 -26.61 -3.44 5.06
CA PRO A 136 -27.21 -3.87 6.34
C PRO A 136 -28.74 -4.03 6.30
N CYS A 137 -29.31 -4.43 5.16
CA CYS A 137 -30.72 -4.21 4.89
C CYS A 137 -31.39 -5.46 4.35
N LYS A 138 -32.39 -5.92 5.08
CA LYS A 138 -33.11 -7.17 4.78
C LYS A 138 -34.24 -6.98 3.78
N ASP A 139 -34.85 -5.80 3.78
CA ASP A 139 -36.13 -5.56 3.08
C ASP A 139 -35.97 -4.83 1.74
N GLY A 140 -34.74 -4.62 1.27
CA GLY A 140 -34.43 -3.93 0.01
C GLY A 140 -34.68 -2.41 0.03
N ASN A 141 -35.38 -1.89 1.02
CA ASN A 141 -35.76 -0.47 1.14
C ASN A 141 -34.77 0.39 1.96
N CYS A 142 -33.51 -0.02 2.07
CA CYS A 142 -32.51 0.90 2.58
C CYS A 142 -31.74 1.50 1.41
N GLU A 143 -31.72 2.81 1.38
CA GLU A 143 -30.75 3.54 0.60
C GLU A 143 -29.54 3.68 1.50
N ALA A 144 -28.47 2.93 1.20
CA ALA A 144 -27.18 3.23 1.79
C ALA A 144 -26.75 4.58 1.22
N LEU A 145 -26.95 5.64 1.99
CA LEU A 145 -26.67 7.02 1.58
C LEU A 145 -25.18 7.24 1.25
N MET A 146 -24.30 6.37 1.75
CA MET A 146 -22.86 6.42 1.51
C MET A 146 -22.30 5.00 1.33
N ASP A 147 -21.44 4.82 0.33
CA ASP A 147 -20.77 3.57 -0.02
C ASP A 147 -19.40 3.40 0.66
N ASP A 148 -19.00 4.36 1.50
CA ASP A 148 -17.78 4.34 2.28
C ASP A 148 -17.95 3.57 3.60
N PHE A 149 -17.54 2.31 3.59
CA PHE A 149 -17.51 1.45 4.78
C PHE A 149 -16.18 1.46 5.53
N MET A 150 -15.22 2.31 5.13
CA MET A 150 -13.96 2.53 5.82
C MET A 150 -14.06 3.64 6.88
N CYS A 151 -15.11 4.47 6.79
CA CYS A 151 -15.34 5.54 7.76
C CYS A 151 -15.59 5.02 9.19
N GLU A 152 -15.37 5.90 10.18
CA GLU A 152 -15.57 5.59 11.60
C GLU A 152 -17.03 5.21 11.94
N ALA A 153 -18.02 5.78 11.25
CA ALA A 153 -19.42 5.42 11.46
C ALA A 153 -19.70 3.94 11.16
N ALA A 154 -18.94 3.33 10.25
CA ALA A 154 -19.03 1.91 9.91
C ALA A 154 -18.25 1.00 10.88
N LYS A 155 -17.49 1.53 11.84
CA LYS A 155 -16.64 0.77 12.78
C LYS A 155 -17.37 -0.29 13.61
N PRO A 156 -18.64 -0.14 14.02
CA PRO A 156 -19.38 -1.23 14.66
C PRO A 156 -19.53 -2.48 13.79
N MET A 157 -19.27 -2.41 12.48
CA MET A 157 -19.29 -3.57 11.59
C MET A 157 -17.92 -4.25 11.52
N TRP A 158 -16.89 -3.49 11.13
CA TRP A 158 -15.57 -4.07 10.87
C TRP A 158 -14.67 -4.17 12.09
N GLY A 159 -14.88 -3.33 13.11
CA GLY A 159 -14.01 -3.21 14.27
C GLY A 159 -14.21 -4.30 15.34
N PRO A 160 -13.24 -4.47 16.25
CA PRO A 160 -13.19 -5.60 17.19
C PRO A 160 -14.25 -5.53 18.30
N ARG A 161 -14.81 -4.35 18.56
CA ARG A 161 -15.91 -4.15 19.53
C ARG A 161 -17.30 -4.37 18.94
N GLY A 162 -17.38 -4.61 17.64
CA GLY A 162 -18.62 -4.74 16.88
C GLY A 162 -18.81 -6.15 16.32
N ARG A 163 -19.26 -6.24 15.07
CA ARG A 163 -19.41 -7.50 14.34
C ARG A 163 -18.04 -8.15 14.00
N ALA A 164 -16.96 -7.38 14.06
CA ALA A 164 -15.59 -7.82 13.83
C ALA A 164 -15.39 -8.49 12.47
N ASP A 165 -15.93 -7.88 11.40
CA ASP A 165 -15.89 -8.45 10.05
C ASP A 165 -14.46 -8.71 9.57
N LEU A 166 -13.51 -7.81 9.84
CA LEU A 166 -12.12 -7.97 9.39
C LEU A 166 -11.44 -9.17 10.06
N ASN A 167 -11.66 -9.36 11.37
CA ASN A 167 -11.19 -10.56 12.07
C ASN A 167 -11.82 -11.82 11.48
N THR A 168 -13.13 -11.81 11.23
CA THR A 168 -13.84 -12.94 10.62
C THR A 168 -13.28 -13.31 9.24
N MET A 169 -13.03 -12.32 8.37
CA MET A 169 -12.40 -12.55 7.07
C MET A 169 -11.00 -13.16 7.20
N SER A 170 -10.19 -12.67 8.14
CA SER A 170 -8.86 -13.22 8.41
C SER A 170 -8.94 -14.68 8.90
N LEU A 171 -9.88 -15.00 9.79
CA LEU A 171 -10.15 -16.36 10.26
C LEU A 171 -10.61 -17.31 9.15
N MET A 172 -11.35 -16.81 8.15
CA MET A 172 -11.69 -17.55 6.93
C MET A 172 -10.48 -17.79 6.00
N GLY A 173 -9.30 -17.26 6.36
CA GLY A 173 -8.07 -17.41 5.61
C GLY A 173 -7.88 -16.40 4.50
N ALA A 174 -8.68 -15.33 4.47
CA ALA A 174 -8.42 -14.20 3.57
C ALA A 174 -7.10 -13.52 3.96
N ASN A 175 -6.41 -12.94 2.97
CA ASN A 175 -5.24 -12.09 3.19
C ASN A 175 -5.41 -10.71 2.54
N THR A 176 -6.55 -10.44 1.92
CA THR A 176 -6.85 -9.19 1.24
C THR A 176 -8.35 -8.90 1.34
N VAL A 177 -8.72 -7.65 1.53
CA VAL A 177 -10.09 -7.14 1.44
C VAL A 177 -10.17 -6.09 0.34
N ARG A 178 -11.22 -6.14 -0.47
CA ARG A 178 -11.49 -5.15 -1.53
C ARG A 178 -12.70 -4.30 -1.16
N LEU A 179 -12.57 -2.98 -1.20
CA LEU A 179 -13.67 -2.03 -1.07
C LEU A 179 -13.89 -1.26 -2.37
N TYR A 180 -15.11 -0.76 -2.56
CA TYR A 180 -15.55 -0.12 -3.81
C TYR A 180 -15.80 1.38 -3.66
N GLY A 181 -16.17 1.84 -2.46
CA GLY A 181 -16.43 3.24 -2.17
C GLY A 181 -15.47 3.77 -1.11
N ASN A 182 -15.02 5.00 -1.31
CA ASN A 182 -14.33 5.81 -0.32
C ASN A 182 -14.77 7.27 -0.44
N SER A 183 -15.16 7.87 0.67
CA SER A 183 -15.45 9.28 0.74
C SER A 183 -14.13 10.01 1.00
N PRO A 184 -13.69 10.92 0.12
CA PRO A 184 -12.46 11.69 0.34
C PRO A 184 -12.53 12.59 1.58
N ALA A 185 -13.73 12.82 2.13
CA ALA A 185 -13.93 13.62 3.34
C ALA A 185 -13.70 12.82 4.64
N ALA A 186 -13.85 11.49 4.59
CA ALA A 186 -13.72 10.63 5.76
C ALA A 186 -12.26 10.25 6.02
N ASP A 187 -11.88 10.14 7.30
CA ASP A 187 -10.60 9.54 7.69
C ASP A 187 -10.71 8.01 7.70
N HIS A 188 -9.78 7.35 7.00
CA HIS A 188 -9.73 5.91 6.82
C HIS A 188 -8.68 5.22 7.68
N SER A 189 -7.90 5.97 8.47
CA SER A 189 -6.75 5.45 9.22
C SER A 189 -7.14 4.28 10.13
N SER A 190 -8.23 4.43 10.90
CA SER A 190 -8.67 3.39 11.85
C SER A 190 -9.10 2.08 11.19
N PHE A 191 -9.70 2.13 9.99
CA PHE A 191 -10.03 0.92 9.23
C PHE A 191 -8.75 0.22 8.77
N LEU A 192 -7.80 1.00 8.25
CA LEU A 192 -6.53 0.49 7.76
C LEU A 192 -5.66 -0.08 8.89
N ASP A 193 -5.66 0.53 10.07
CA ASP A 193 -5.02 0.04 11.29
C ASP A 193 -5.59 -1.32 11.71
N GLU A 194 -6.92 -1.45 11.75
CA GLU A 194 -7.57 -2.73 12.09
C GLU A 194 -7.25 -3.79 11.03
N ALA A 195 -7.34 -3.45 9.73
CA ALA A 195 -6.97 -4.38 8.67
C ALA A 195 -5.51 -4.85 8.80
N HIS A 196 -4.59 -3.94 9.14
CA HIS A 196 -3.19 -4.27 9.40
C HIS A 196 -3.05 -5.21 10.61
N ALA A 197 -3.75 -4.94 11.71
CA ALA A 197 -3.77 -5.79 12.91
C ALA A 197 -4.27 -7.21 12.59
N GLN A 198 -5.25 -7.33 11.70
CA GLN A 198 -5.77 -8.61 11.21
C GLN A 198 -4.94 -9.25 10.10
N LYS A 199 -3.79 -8.67 9.73
CA LYS A 199 -2.88 -9.11 8.66
C LYS A 199 -3.55 -9.15 7.27
N LEU A 200 -4.54 -8.30 7.07
CA LEU A 200 -5.20 -8.11 5.79
C LEU A 200 -4.53 -6.98 5.01
N LYS A 201 -4.40 -7.19 3.70
CA LYS A 201 -4.12 -6.11 2.75
C LYS A 201 -5.44 -5.50 2.27
N VAL A 202 -5.41 -4.23 1.89
CA VAL A 202 -6.60 -3.50 1.44
C VAL A 202 -6.39 -3.07 0.00
N VAL A 203 -7.36 -3.41 -0.85
CA VAL A 203 -7.49 -2.90 -2.22
C VAL A 203 -8.68 -1.97 -2.22
N VAL A 204 -8.45 -0.68 -2.47
CA VAL A 204 -9.51 0.33 -2.45
C VAL A 204 -9.81 0.76 -3.87
N GLY A 205 -11.07 0.73 -4.27
CA GLY A 205 -11.57 1.45 -5.44
C GLY A 205 -11.88 2.89 -5.06
N MET A 206 -11.54 3.83 -5.92
CA MET A 206 -12.05 5.19 -5.83
C MET A 206 -13.56 5.18 -6.10
N SER A 207 -14.32 5.91 -5.30
CA SER A 207 -15.77 6.03 -5.48
C SER A 207 -16.15 6.51 -6.89
N ASP A 208 -17.35 6.14 -7.35
CA ASP A 208 -17.95 6.66 -8.58
C ASP A 208 -18.38 8.14 -8.46
N TYR A 209 -18.28 8.71 -7.24
CA TYR A 209 -18.67 10.07 -6.90
C TYR A 209 -18.12 11.17 -7.84
N PRO A 210 -16.79 11.30 -8.08
CA PRO A 210 -16.24 12.27 -9.03
C PRO A 210 -16.64 12.02 -10.48
N TYR A 211 -17.01 10.80 -10.83
CA TYR A 211 -17.33 10.45 -12.21
C TYR A 211 -18.78 10.79 -12.58
N THR A 212 -19.72 10.50 -11.68
CA THR A 212 -21.15 10.47 -12.03
C THR A 212 -22.08 11.21 -11.04
N GLN A 213 -21.68 11.37 -9.77
CA GLN A 213 -22.63 11.74 -8.71
C GLN A 213 -22.53 13.20 -8.29
N MET A 214 -21.32 13.78 -8.29
CA MET A 214 -21.16 15.18 -7.88
C MET A 214 -21.68 16.17 -8.95
N LYS A 215 -21.97 17.41 -8.53
CA LYS A 215 -22.57 18.44 -9.39
C LYS A 215 -21.73 18.72 -10.64
N ASP A 216 -20.43 18.89 -10.47
CA ASP A 216 -19.44 19.17 -11.53
C ASP A 216 -18.58 17.93 -11.79
N ASN A 217 -19.26 16.79 -11.98
CA ASN A 217 -18.60 15.51 -12.23
C ASN A 217 -17.92 15.45 -13.60
N CYS A 218 -17.06 14.44 -13.76
CA CYS A 218 -16.31 14.25 -15.00
C CYS A 218 -17.20 14.16 -16.25
N MET A 219 -18.34 13.46 -16.18
CA MET A 219 -19.25 13.35 -17.35
C MET A 219 -19.81 14.70 -17.79
N ARG A 220 -20.03 15.62 -16.86
CA ARG A 220 -20.51 16.99 -17.14
C ARG A 220 -19.41 17.92 -17.61
N ASN A 221 -18.16 17.63 -17.28
CA ASN A 221 -16.98 18.39 -17.69
C ASN A 221 -16.28 17.80 -18.94
N GLY A 222 -17.06 17.34 -19.92
CA GLY A 222 -16.51 16.87 -21.19
C GLY A 222 -15.62 15.62 -21.10
N TYR A 223 -15.80 14.80 -20.06
CA TYR A 223 -14.99 13.59 -19.79
C TYR A 223 -13.52 13.87 -19.43
N ASP A 224 -13.17 15.12 -19.10
CA ASP A 224 -11.88 15.42 -18.48
C ASP A 224 -11.95 15.20 -16.97
N CYS A 225 -11.57 13.98 -16.55
CA CYS A 225 -11.61 13.60 -15.14
C CYS A 225 -10.32 13.97 -14.39
N TYR A 226 -9.24 14.42 -15.06
CA TYR A 226 -7.90 14.34 -14.50
C TYR A 226 -7.74 15.17 -13.22
N GLU A 227 -8.05 16.46 -13.25
CA GLU A 227 -7.88 17.32 -12.08
C GLU A 227 -8.86 16.95 -10.96
N LEU A 228 -10.07 16.51 -11.29
CA LEU A 228 -11.05 16.09 -10.29
C LEU A 228 -10.63 14.81 -9.55
N VAL A 229 -10.20 13.80 -10.30
CA VAL A 229 -9.69 12.53 -9.76
C VAL A 229 -8.44 12.77 -8.94
N LYS A 230 -7.53 13.61 -9.42
CA LYS A 230 -6.32 14.01 -8.70
C LYS A 230 -6.65 14.70 -7.38
N ALA A 231 -7.64 15.60 -7.34
CA ALA A 231 -8.08 16.25 -6.12
C ALA A 231 -8.67 15.24 -5.12
N VAL A 232 -9.59 14.39 -5.56
CA VAL A 232 -10.22 13.35 -4.71
C VAL A 232 -9.19 12.34 -4.19
N TYR A 233 -8.27 11.89 -5.04
CA TYR A 233 -7.18 10.99 -4.63
C TYR A 233 -6.25 11.67 -3.63
N THR A 234 -5.89 12.94 -3.84
CA THR A 234 -5.08 13.72 -2.88
C THR A 234 -5.75 13.79 -1.51
N MET A 235 -7.07 13.98 -1.46
CA MET A 235 -7.80 13.98 -0.19
C MET A 235 -7.74 12.62 0.51
N ASN A 236 -7.90 11.51 -0.22
CA ASN A 236 -7.72 10.16 0.35
C ASN A 236 -6.29 9.96 0.90
N LEU A 237 -5.26 10.46 0.20
CA LEU A 237 -3.88 10.45 0.70
C LEU A 237 -3.75 11.16 2.06
N LEU A 238 -4.34 12.35 2.16
CA LEU A 238 -4.31 13.18 3.38
C LEU A 238 -5.23 12.65 4.50
N LYS A 239 -6.18 11.76 4.19
CA LYS A 239 -7.18 11.22 5.12
C LYS A 239 -7.00 9.73 5.40
N GLY A 240 -5.75 9.32 5.59
CA GLY A 240 -5.40 8.02 6.18
C GLY A 240 -4.71 7.03 5.25
N PHE A 241 -4.64 7.28 3.93
CA PHE A 241 -3.88 6.40 3.04
C PHE A 241 -2.37 6.56 3.20
N VAL A 242 -1.90 7.71 3.68
CA VAL A 242 -0.51 7.98 4.00
C VAL A 242 -0.38 8.11 5.51
N VAL A 243 0.64 7.47 6.10
CA VAL A 243 0.99 7.67 7.51
C VAL A 243 1.88 8.90 7.64
N ASP A 244 1.59 9.73 8.64
CA ASP A 244 2.33 10.97 8.88
C ASP A 244 3.80 10.72 9.23
N GLU A 245 4.62 11.76 9.00
CA GLU A 245 6.06 11.73 9.25
C GLU A 245 6.43 11.39 10.71
N ALA A 246 5.50 11.65 11.63
CA ALA A 246 5.64 11.28 13.03
C ALA A 246 5.84 9.77 13.25
N VAL A 247 5.36 8.93 12.32
CA VAL A 247 5.48 7.47 12.38
C VAL A 247 6.60 6.96 11.46
N THR A 248 6.77 7.56 10.28
CA THR A 248 7.83 7.19 9.34
C THR A 248 8.54 8.44 8.82
N PRO A 249 9.89 8.55 8.89
CA PRO A 249 10.61 9.76 8.47
C PRO A 249 10.37 10.14 7.00
N ASP A 250 9.91 9.19 6.18
CA ASP A 250 9.42 9.42 4.84
C ASP A 250 7.90 9.22 4.82
N LYS A 251 7.14 10.14 4.19
CA LYS A 251 5.72 9.93 3.91
C LYS A 251 5.54 8.61 3.15
N SER A 252 4.88 7.65 3.78
CA SER A 252 4.71 6.31 3.24
C SER A 252 3.25 5.89 3.26
N TYR A 253 2.85 5.06 2.30
CA TYR A 253 1.50 4.50 2.31
C TYR A 253 1.28 3.66 3.56
N HIS A 254 0.04 3.67 4.05
CA HIS A 254 -0.36 2.84 5.17
C HIS A 254 -0.01 1.36 4.91
N PRO A 255 0.62 0.62 5.85
CA PRO A 255 1.08 -0.75 5.61
C PRO A 255 0.00 -1.76 5.18
N ALA A 256 -1.27 -1.51 5.53
CA ALA A 256 -2.40 -2.31 5.05
C ALA A 256 -2.76 -2.03 3.58
N LEU A 257 -2.56 -0.80 3.10
CA LEU A 257 -2.95 -0.40 1.74
C LEU A 257 -2.02 -1.07 0.71
N SER A 258 -2.59 -1.87 -0.18
CA SER A 258 -1.84 -2.61 -1.20
C SER A 258 -2.00 -2.02 -2.59
N THR A 259 -3.20 -1.59 -2.93
CA THR A 259 -3.53 -1.10 -4.27
C THR A 259 -4.69 -0.13 -4.18
N VAL A 260 -4.59 0.97 -4.92
CA VAL A 260 -5.71 1.87 -5.19
C VAL A 260 -6.08 1.72 -6.66
N ILE A 261 -7.35 1.50 -6.94
CA ILE A 261 -7.92 1.43 -8.28
C ILE A 261 -8.63 2.75 -8.52
N VAL A 262 -8.23 3.44 -9.58
CA VAL A 262 -8.74 4.76 -9.97
C VAL A 262 -9.52 4.63 -11.26
#